data_AF-A0A419JDZ4-F1
#
_entry.id   AF-A0A419JDZ4-F1
#
_cell.length_a   1.000
_cell.length_b   1.000
_cell.length_c   1.000
_cell.angle_alpha   90.00
_cell.angle_beta   90.00
_cell.angle_gamma   90.00
#
_symmetry.space_group_name_H-M   'P 1'
#
loop_
_entity.id
_entity.type
_entity.pdbx_description
1 polymer ?
#
loop_
_entity_poly.entity_id
_entity_poly.type
_entity_poly.pdbx_seq_one_letter_code
_entity_poly.pdbx_strand_id
1 'polypeptide(L)' 'SAAAGITILETTQLVNSTAWECAPVWSEDGSELFYASDESGNFDICFSRQIY' A
#
# COMPACT_ATOMS: atom_id res chain seq x y z
N SER A 1 -23.38 -1.21 29.87
CA SER A 1 -23.28 -1.54 28.43
C SER A 1 -22.46 -0.46 27.77
N ALA A 2 -21.20 -0.74 27.44
CA ALA A 2 -20.35 0.21 26.73
C ALA A 2 -20.74 0.18 25.25
N ALA A 3 -21.15 1.32 24.70
CA ALA A 3 -21.37 1.48 23.27
C ALA A 3 -20.04 1.26 22.55
N ALA A 4 -20.02 0.35 21.58
CA ALA A 4 -18.90 0.18 20.68
C ALA A 4 -18.61 1.52 20.00
N GLY A 5 -17.42 2.08 20.23
CA GLY A 5 -16.98 3.30 19.55
C GLY A 5 -16.86 3.02 18.06
N ILE A 6 -17.40 3.92 17.24
CA ILE A 6 -17.22 3.88 15.79
C ILE A 6 -15.76 4.26 15.51
N THR A 7 -14.97 3.32 14.97
CA THR A 7 -13.64 3.63 14.45
C THR A 7 -13.78 4.31 13.10
N ILE A 8 -13.28 5.54 12.99
CA ILE A 8 -13.07 6.18 11.69
C ILE A 8 -11.79 5.61 11.07
N LEU A 9 -11.89 5.10 9.85
CA LEU A 9 -10.74 4.63 9.08
C LEU A 9 -10.25 5.77 8.20
N GLU A 10 -9.01 6.21 8.41
CA GLU A 10 -8.33 7.14 7.53
C GLU A 10 -7.71 6.37 6.36
N THR A 11 -7.73 6.97 5.16
CA THR A 11 -7.14 6.37 3.95
C THR A 11 -5.87 7.13 3.57
N THR A 12 -4.76 6.42 3.42
CA THR A 12 -3.47 6.98 3.01
C THR A 12 -3.06 6.45 1.64
N GLN A 13 -2.64 7.35 0.75
CA GLN A 13 -2.06 6.97 -0.53
C GLN A 13 -0.57 6.59 -0.34
N LEU A 14 -0.20 5.37 -0.77
CA LEU A 14 1.17 4.85 -0.63
C LEU A 14 1.99 4.86 -1.92
N VAL A 15 1.30 4.92 -3.06
CA VAL A 15 1.91 4.97 -4.39
C VAL A 15 1.22 6.08 -5.18
N ASN A 16 2.02 6.96 -5.79
CA ASN A 16 1.54 8.08 -6.60
C ASN A 16 2.37 8.16 -7.88
N SER A 17 1.95 7.37 -8.88
CA SER A 17 2.59 7.28 -10.19
C SER A 17 1.52 7.27 -11.29
N THR A 18 1.95 7.46 -12.54
CA THR A 18 1.10 7.27 -13.73
C THR A 18 1.27 5.88 -14.36
N ALA A 19 2.12 5.03 -13.78
CA ALA A 19 2.35 3.65 -14.20
C ALA A 19 1.17 2.76 -13.80
N TRP A 20 1.18 1.52 -14.28
CA TRP A 20 0.25 0.50 -13.84
C TRP A 20 0.84 -0.29 -12.68
N GLU A 21 0.23 -0.19 -11.50
CA GLU A 21 0.54 -1.04 -10.35
C GLU A 21 -0.45 -2.19 -10.16
N CYS A 22 0.03 -3.39 -9.85
CA CYS A 22 -0.82 -4.54 -9.54
C CYS A 22 -0.18 -5.54 -8.56
N ALA A 23 -0.98 -6.54 -8.14
CA ALA A 23 -0.59 -7.62 -7.24
C ALA A 23 0.09 -7.17 -5.93
N PRO A 24 -0.52 -6.26 -5.14
CA PRO A 24 0.06 -5.79 -3.89
C PRO A 24 0.11 -6.90 -2.83
N VAL A 25 1.21 -6.97 -2.09
CA VAL A 25 1.36 -7.81 -0.89
C VAL A 25 2.09 -7.03 0.21
N TRP A 26 1.61 -7.13 1.45
CA TRP A 26 2.25 -6.53 2.61
C TRP A 26 3.32 -7.45 3.19
N SER A 27 4.41 -6.86 3.70
CA SER A 27 5.32 -7.55 4.62
C SER A 27 4.59 -7.99 5.89
N GLU A 28 5.09 -9.03 6.55
CA GLU A 28 4.43 -9.60 7.73
C GLU A 28 4.36 -8.62 8.92
N ASP A 29 5.32 -7.71 9.01
CA ASP A 29 5.36 -6.62 10.00
C ASP A 29 4.55 -5.38 9.58
N GLY A 30 3.97 -5.37 8.38
CA GLY A 30 3.19 -4.27 7.82
C GLY A 30 3.98 -3.01 7.48
N SER A 31 5.32 -3.06 7.49
CA SER A 31 6.15 -1.88 7.25
C SER A 31 6.38 -1.58 5.77
N GLU A 32 6.21 -2.58 4.90
CA GLU A 32 6.48 -2.50 3.47
C GLU A 32 5.36 -3.11 2.64
N LEU A 33 5.01 -2.42 1.54
CA LEU A 33 4.08 -2.88 0.52
C LEU A 33 4.89 -3.22 -0.74
N PHE A 34 4.90 -4.48 -1.15
CA PHE A 34 5.46 -4.92 -2.43
C PHE A 34 4.37 -4.98 -3.51
N TYR A 35 4.71 -4.60 -4.74
CA TYR A 35 3.78 -4.58 -5.86
C TYR A 35 4.53 -4.70 -7.20
N ALA A 36 3.85 -5.12 -8.27
CA ALA A 36 4.38 -5.07 -9.62
C ALA A 36 4.07 -3.72 -10.26
N SER A 37 5.04 -3.08 -10.94
CA SER A 37 4.89 -1.80 -11.63
C SER A 37 5.55 -1.81 -13.00
N ASP A 38 4.95 -1.16 -14.01
CA ASP A 38 5.53 -0.97 -15.34
C ASP A 38 6.25 0.38 -15.54
N GLU A 39 6.50 1.12 -14.45
CA GLU A 39 7.13 2.45 -14.47
C GLU A 39 8.46 2.49 -15.23
N SER A 40 9.22 1.39 -15.22
CA SER A 40 10.51 1.25 -15.92
C SER A 40 10.39 0.76 -17.37
N GLY A 41 9.18 0.64 -17.91
CA GLY A 41 8.91 0.15 -19.27
C GLY A 41 8.75 -1.37 -19.40
N ASN A 42 8.88 -2.11 -18.29
CA ASN A 42 8.49 -3.51 -18.11
C ASN A 42 8.00 -3.70 -16.67
N PHE A 43 7.26 -4.79 -16.40
CA PHE A 43 6.85 -5.11 -15.03
C PHE A 43 8.03 -5.54 -14.17
N ASP A 44 8.33 -4.74 -13.15
CA ASP A 44 9.30 -5.01 -12.10
C ASP A 44 8.62 -5.07 -10.73
N ILE A 45 9.29 -5.68 -9.75
CA ILE A 45 8.83 -5.68 -8.36
C ILE A 45 9.36 -4.41 -7.69
N CYS A 46 8.43 -3.58 -7.22
CA CYS A 46 8.70 -2.37 -6.46
C CYS A 46 8.21 -2.51 -5.02
N PHE A 47 8.64 -1.60 -4.15
CA PHE A 47 8.14 -1.51 -2.78
C PHE A 47 7.86 -0.06 -2.37
N SER A 48 6.90 0.14 -1.47
CA SER A 48 6.62 1.39 -0.78
C SER A 48 6.64 1.16 0.72
N ARG A 49 7.04 2.18 1.48
CA ARG A 49 7.13 2.12 2.94
C ARG A 49 5.98 2.91 3.56
N GLN A 50 5.33 2.32 4.55
CA GLN A 50 4.40 3.07 5.38
C GLN A 50 5.19 3.80 6.47
N ILE A 51 5.26 5.12 6.38
CA ILE A 51 5.70 5.98 7.50
C ILE A 51 4.43 6.57 8.10
N TYR A 52 4.19 6.25 9.36
CA TYR A 52 3.07 6.76 10.17
C TYR A 52 3.12 8.28 10.35
#